data_AF-A4F754-F1
#
_entry.id   AF-A4F754-F1
#
_cell.length_a   1.000
_cell.length_b   1.000
_cell.length_c   1.000
_cell.angle_alpha   90.00
_cell.angle_beta   90.00
_cell.angle_gamma   90.00
#
_symmetry.space_group_name_H-M   'P 1'
#
loop_
_entity.id
_entity.type
_entity.pdbx_description
1 polymer ?
#
loop_
_entity_poly.entity_id
_entity_poly.type
_entity_poly.pdbx_seq_one_letter_code
_entity_poly.pdbx_strand_id
1 'polypeptide(L)'
;MFEVLESGPPREVAVAAARHVVEWSRRNTAQARVLLAGSAAFGESEWTPQARDELRRLNEEMFAAMAEVARGTGTCGELGYGRFSLAVVDLPIAVVRRNLTRGDEIPEHEVAVVVEAVRDLLADGQGR
;
A
#
# COMPACT_ATOMS: atom_id res chain seq x y z
N MET A 1 -5.00 8.85 6.37
CA MET A 1 -4.49 7.72 5.56
C MET A 1 -5.63 6.85 5.03
N PHE A 2 -6.70 6.58 5.80
CA PHE A 2 -7.75 5.60 5.42
C PHE A 2 -9.07 6.18 4.87
N GLU A 3 -9.20 7.50 4.74
CA GLU A 3 -10.43 8.17 4.26
C GLU A 3 -10.75 7.89 2.78
N VAL A 4 -9.79 7.34 2.02
CA VAL A 4 -9.92 7.01 0.60
C VAL A 4 -10.73 5.71 0.35
N LEU A 5 -11.04 4.94 1.41
CA LEU A 5 -11.75 3.67 1.29
C LEU A 5 -13.28 3.80 1.20
N GLU A 6 -13.82 5.01 1.25
CA GLU A 6 -15.27 5.22 1.28
C GLU A 6 -15.83 5.71 -0.07
N SER A 7 -16.74 4.90 -0.63
CA SER A 7 -17.63 5.15 -1.78
C SER A 7 -17.01 5.17 -3.19
N GLY A 8 -16.87 3.97 -3.78
CA GLY A 8 -16.61 3.77 -5.21
C GLY A 8 -16.59 2.27 -5.58
N PRO A 9 -16.59 1.91 -6.88
CA PRO A 9 -16.32 0.53 -7.29
C PRO A 9 -15.04 0.00 -6.62
N PRO A 10 -15.00 -1.22 -6.07
CA PRO A 10 -13.85 -1.71 -5.30
C PRO A 10 -12.50 -1.61 -6.01
N ARG A 11 -12.50 -1.71 -7.36
CA ARG A 11 -11.31 -1.50 -8.18
C ARG A 11 -10.81 -0.05 -8.15
N GLU A 12 -11.72 0.91 -8.18
CA GLU A 12 -11.36 2.33 -8.09
C GLU A 12 -10.82 2.65 -6.70
N VAL A 13 -11.41 2.05 -5.65
CA VAL A 13 -10.90 2.16 -4.28
C VAL A 13 -9.47 1.61 -4.18
N ALA A 14 -9.21 0.43 -4.74
CA ALA A 14 -7.86 -0.16 -4.77
C ALA A 14 -6.84 0.72 -5.51
N VAL A 15 -7.21 1.25 -6.67
CA VAL A 15 -6.37 2.17 -7.45
C VAL A 15 -6.13 3.48 -6.70
N ALA A 16 -7.15 4.02 -6.03
CA ALA A 16 -7.04 5.23 -5.24
C ALA A 16 -6.15 5.03 -4.01
N ALA A 17 -6.20 3.85 -3.36
CA ALA A 17 -5.29 3.50 -2.28
C ALA A 17 -3.83 3.47 -2.74
N ALA A 18 -3.54 2.80 -3.86
CA ALA A 18 -2.19 2.76 -4.45
C ALA A 18 -1.67 4.17 -4.82
N ARG A 19 -2.53 5.00 -5.42
CA ARG A 19 -2.23 6.42 -5.70
C ARG A 19 -1.88 7.18 -4.41
N HIS A 20 -2.73 7.04 -3.38
CA HIS A 20 -2.59 7.76 -2.12
C HIS A 20 -1.24 7.51 -1.46
N VAL A 21 -0.76 6.25 -1.48
CA VAL A 21 0.57 5.90 -0.94
C VAL A 21 1.67 6.73 -1.59
N VAL A 22 1.73 6.76 -2.92
CA VAL A 22 2.78 7.48 -3.66
C VAL A 22 2.67 8.99 -3.46
N GLU A 23 1.45 9.55 -3.54
CA GLU A 23 1.21 10.99 -3.35
C GLU A 23 1.51 11.45 -1.93
N TRP A 24 1.17 10.65 -0.92
CA TRP A 24 1.48 10.95 0.47
C TRP A 24 2.99 10.86 0.69
N SER A 25 3.66 9.82 0.18
CA SER A 25 5.12 9.67 0.33
C SER A 25 5.88 10.81 -0.34
N ARG A 26 5.41 11.29 -1.50
CA ARG A 26 6.00 12.46 -2.18
C ARG A 26 5.93 13.72 -1.34
N ARG A 27 4.80 13.95 -0.65
CA ARG A 27 4.58 15.11 0.21
C ARG A 27 5.24 14.99 1.59
N ASN A 28 5.59 13.76 2.00
CA ASN A 28 6.05 13.44 3.35
C ASN A 28 7.32 12.57 3.30
N THR A 29 8.33 13.01 2.57
CA THR A 29 9.55 12.21 2.28
C THR A 29 10.24 11.69 3.54
N ALA A 30 10.34 12.49 4.60
CA ALA A 30 10.98 12.06 5.84
C ALA A 30 10.19 10.93 6.54
N GLN A 31 8.87 11.09 6.64
CA GLN A 31 7.98 10.09 7.23
C GLN A 31 7.93 8.82 6.36
N ALA A 32 7.96 8.95 5.03
CA ALA A 32 8.04 7.82 4.12
C ALA A 32 9.34 7.02 4.32
N ARG A 33 10.48 7.67 4.58
CA ARG A 33 11.73 6.99 4.93
C ARG A 33 11.63 6.21 6.24
N VAL A 34 10.96 6.79 7.26
CA VAL A 34 10.70 6.10 8.52
C VAL A 34 9.83 4.85 8.30
N LEU A 35 8.73 4.99 7.54
CA LEU A 35 7.86 3.85 7.21
C LEU A 35 8.61 2.76 6.43
N LEU A 36 9.46 3.13 5.47
CA LEU A 36 10.26 2.18 4.68
C LEU A 36 11.32 1.45 5.51
N ALA A 37 11.92 2.11 6.50
CA ALA A 37 12.87 1.49 7.42
C ALA A 37 12.18 0.43 8.29
N GLY A 38 10.90 0.64 8.60
CA GLY A 38 10.08 -0.28 9.38
C GLY A 38 10.42 -0.25 10.86
N SER A 39 9.50 -0.75 11.69
CA SER A 39 9.61 -0.76 13.15
C SER A 39 10.85 -1.50 13.67
N ALA A 40 11.28 -2.57 12.99
CA ALA A 40 12.49 -3.32 13.33
C ALA A 40 13.75 -2.44 13.34
N ALA A 41 13.87 -1.47 12.42
CA ALA A 41 15.00 -0.52 12.39
C ALA A 41 15.01 0.45 13.58
N PHE A 42 13.89 0.56 14.29
CA PHE A 42 13.72 1.40 15.49
C PHE A 42 13.63 0.57 16.77
N GLY A 43 14.15 -0.67 16.76
CA GLY A 43 14.26 -1.50 17.95
C GLY A 43 12.91 -1.97 18.49
N GLU A 44 11.97 -2.34 17.61
CA GLU A 44 10.63 -2.80 18.00
C GLU A 44 10.63 -3.83 19.14
N SER A 45 11.62 -4.72 19.19
CA SER A 45 11.76 -5.73 20.25
C SER A 45 11.94 -5.14 21.66
N GLU A 46 12.43 -3.91 21.75
CA GLU A 46 12.68 -3.17 22.99
C GLU A 46 11.53 -2.24 23.37
N TRP A 47 10.51 -2.12 22.51
CA TRP A 47 9.35 -1.28 22.78
C TRP A 47 8.51 -1.82 23.93
N THR A 48 7.77 -0.92 24.56
CA THR A 48 6.79 -1.31 25.58
C THR A 48 5.76 -2.28 24.98
N PRO A 49 5.21 -3.22 25.77
CA PRO A 49 4.15 -4.10 25.31
C PRO A 49 2.98 -3.33 24.67
N GLN A 50 2.59 -2.20 25.27
CA GLN A 50 1.51 -1.33 24.78
C GLN A 50 1.79 -0.79 23.38
N ALA A 51 3.01 -0.35 23.10
CA ALA A 51 3.38 0.16 21.76
C ALA A 51 3.37 -0.94 20.71
N ARG A 52 3.83 -2.15 21.05
CA ARG A 52 3.79 -3.31 20.15
C ARG A 52 2.37 -3.78 19.88
N ASP A 53 1.51 -3.79 20.90
CA ASP A 53 0.11 -4.17 20.75
C ASP A 53 -0.65 -3.16 19.91
N GLU A 54 -0.38 -1.86 20.07
CA GLU A 54 -0.97 -0.82 19.23
C GLU A 54 -0.52 -0.92 17.77
N LEU A 55 0.78 -1.15 17.51
CA LEU A 55 1.27 -1.39 16.16
C LEU A 55 0.60 -2.61 15.52
N ARG A 56 0.46 -3.70 16.28
CA ARG A 56 -0.22 -4.92 15.80
C ARG A 56 -1.67 -4.63 15.44
N ARG A 57 -2.42 -3.97 16.31
CA ARG A 57 -3.83 -3.60 16.09
C ARG A 57 -3.99 -2.76 14.83
N LEU A 58 -3.16 -1.73 14.65
CA LEU A 58 -3.21 -0.87 13.46
C LEU A 58 -2.89 -1.63 12.17
N ASN A 59 -1.93 -2.55 12.20
CA ASN A 59 -1.62 -3.40 11.05
C ASN A 59 -2.78 -4.37 10.75
N GLU A 60 -3.38 -4.99 11.76
CA GLU A 60 -4.54 -5.88 11.61
C GLU A 60 -5.73 -5.14 10.99
N GLU A 61 -6.04 -3.93 11.46
CA GLU A 61 -7.11 -3.09 10.91
C GLU A 61 -6.85 -2.73 9.44
N MET A 62 -5.62 -2.35 9.11
CA MET A 62 -5.21 -2.07 7.73
C MET A 62 -5.36 -3.30 6.82
N PHE A 63 -4.86 -4.46 7.24
CA PHE A 63 -4.95 -5.69 6.46
C PHE A 63 -6.39 -6.18 6.31
N ALA A 64 -7.22 -6.03 7.35
CA ALA A 64 -8.65 -6.34 7.27
C ALA A 64 -9.35 -5.45 6.24
N ALA A 65 -9.11 -4.13 6.26
CA ALA A 65 -9.68 -3.20 5.29
C ALA A 65 -9.25 -3.55 3.85
N MET A 66 -7.97 -3.89 3.65
CA MET A 66 -7.45 -4.32 2.35
C MET A 66 -8.09 -5.64 1.87
N ALA A 67 -8.32 -6.59 2.77
CA ALA A 67 -9.00 -7.84 2.46
C ALA A 67 -10.45 -7.62 2.03
N GLU A 68 -11.18 -6.68 2.63
CA GLU A 68 -12.54 -6.32 2.19
C GLU A 68 -12.53 -5.72 0.78
N VAL A 69 -11.60 -4.81 0.47
CA VAL A 69 -11.46 -4.25 -0.88
C VAL A 69 -11.14 -5.35 -1.89
N ALA A 70 -10.21 -6.26 -1.57
CA ALA A 70 -9.86 -7.38 -2.45
C ALA A 70 -11.06 -8.29 -2.75
N ARG A 71 -11.87 -8.61 -1.74
CA ARG A 71 -13.10 -9.40 -1.95
C ARG A 71 -14.07 -8.65 -2.87
N GLY A 72 -14.20 -7.34 -2.69
CA GLY A 72 -15.02 -6.48 -3.56
C GLY A 72 -14.54 -6.43 -5.01
N THR A 73 -13.25 -6.66 -5.30
CA THR A 73 -12.73 -6.69 -6.69
C THR A 73 -13.02 -8.00 -7.43
N GLY A 74 -13.71 -8.95 -6.79
CA GLY A 74 -13.94 -10.30 -7.32
C GLY A 74 -12.71 -11.20 -7.20
N THR A 75 -11.76 -10.83 -6.34
CA THR A 75 -10.52 -11.57 -6.15
C THR A 75 -10.76 -12.71 -5.15
N CYS A 76 -10.56 -13.95 -5.59
CA CYS A 76 -10.83 -15.15 -4.79
C CYS A 76 -9.57 -16.02 -4.62
N GLY A 77 -9.48 -16.70 -3.46
CA GLY A 77 -8.40 -17.62 -3.14
C GLY A 77 -7.05 -16.95 -2.90
N GLU A 78 -6.06 -17.75 -2.49
CA GLU A 78 -4.72 -17.27 -2.14
C GLU A 78 -4.00 -16.61 -3.31
N LEU A 79 -4.12 -17.19 -4.52
CA LEU A 79 -3.49 -16.64 -5.72
C LEU A 79 -4.06 -15.28 -6.10
N GLY A 80 -5.39 -15.13 -6.02
CA GLY A 80 -6.04 -13.86 -6.29
C GLY A 80 -5.58 -12.80 -5.29
N TYR A 81 -5.67 -13.10 -3.98
CA TYR A 81 -5.28 -12.16 -2.94
C TYR A 81 -3.80 -11.78 -3.05
N GLY A 82 -2.93 -12.73 -3.38
CA GLY A 82 -1.52 -12.47 -3.66
C GLY A 82 -1.31 -11.47 -4.81
N ARG A 83 -2.04 -11.61 -5.92
CA ARG A 83 -2.00 -10.64 -7.04
C ARG A 83 -2.50 -9.25 -6.62
N PHE A 84 -3.58 -9.21 -5.84
CA PHE A 84 -4.12 -7.95 -5.31
C PHE A 84 -3.11 -7.26 -4.40
N SER A 85 -2.51 -7.98 -3.45
CA SER A 85 -1.48 -7.44 -2.55
C SER A 85 -0.27 -6.94 -3.33
N LEU A 86 0.20 -7.70 -4.32
CA LEU A 86 1.32 -7.31 -5.17
C LEU A 86 1.05 -5.99 -5.89
N ALA A 87 -0.15 -5.84 -6.46
CA ALA A 87 -0.55 -4.64 -7.17
C ALA A 87 -0.73 -3.43 -6.22
N VAL A 88 -1.48 -3.60 -5.14
CA VAL A 88 -1.98 -2.46 -4.34
C VAL A 88 -1.05 -2.09 -3.19
N VAL A 89 -0.22 -3.01 -2.71
CA VAL A 89 0.69 -2.80 -1.57
C VAL A 89 2.14 -2.77 -2.05
N ASP A 90 2.60 -3.85 -2.66
CA ASP A 90 4.04 -4.03 -2.92
C ASP A 90 4.55 -3.10 -4.02
N LEU A 91 3.79 -2.94 -5.11
CA LEU A 91 4.18 -2.09 -6.23
C LEU A 91 4.33 -0.60 -5.84
N PRO A 92 3.35 0.05 -5.17
CA PRO A 92 3.52 1.42 -4.67
C PRO A 92 4.71 1.56 -3.72
N ILE A 93 4.89 0.60 -2.80
CA ILE A 93 6.04 0.62 -1.87
C ILE A 93 7.36 0.48 -2.63
N ALA A 94 7.43 -0.35 -3.66
CA ALA A 94 8.63 -0.51 -4.48
C ALA A 94 8.99 0.78 -5.24
N VAL A 95 7.98 1.51 -5.75
CA VAL A 95 8.17 2.81 -6.40
C VAL A 95 8.64 3.87 -5.41
N VAL A 96 8.06 3.93 -4.22
CA VAL A 96 8.51 4.83 -3.16
C VAL A 96 9.96 4.50 -2.77
N ARG A 97 10.25 3.22 -2.49
CA ARG A 97 11.58 2.75 -2.08
C ARG A 97 12.66 3.05 -3.13
N ARG A 98 12.42 2.74 -4.40
CA ARG A 98 13.44 2.93 -5.46
C ARG A 98 13.86 4.39 -5.62
N ASN A 99 12.92 5.32 -5.46
CA ASN A 99 13.20 6.75 -5.59
C ASN A 99 13.90 7.27 -4.33
N LEU A 100 13.38 6.96 -3.14
CA LEU A 100 13.95 7.46 -1.90
C LEU A 100 15.34 6.91 -1.59
N THR A 101 15.66 5.68 -2.01
CA THR A 101 17.01 5.09 -1.89
C THR A 101 18.03 5.77 -2.79
N ARG A 102 17.61 6.33 -3.93
CA ARG A 102 18.51 7.11 -4.82
C ARG A 102 18.82 8.50 -4.28
N GLY A 103 18.16 8.92 -3.19
CA GLY A 103 18.28 10.25 -2.62
C GLY A 103 17.36 11.28 -3.30
N ASP A 104 16.60 10.86 -4.30
CA ASP A 104 15.73 11.73 -5.08
C ASP A 104 14.39 11.99 -4.39
N GLU A 105 13.74 13.09 -4.78
CA GLU A 105 12.31 13.25 -4.59
C GLU A 105 11.56 12.24 -5.48
N ILE A 106 10.35 11.84 -5.09
CA ILE A 106 9.51 10.98 -5.93
C ILE A 106 8.94 11.86 -7.06
N PRO A 107 9.27 11.63 -8.34
CA PRO A 107 8.74 12.43 -9.44
C PRO A 107 7.22 12.35 -9.53
N GLU A 108 6.56 13.43 -9.98
CA GLU A 108 5.10 13.46 -10.12
C GLU A 108 4.57 12.38 -11.07
N HIS A 109 5.31 12.08 -12.14
CA HIS A 109 4.91 11.05 -13.12
C HIS A 109 4.85 9.63 -12.52
N GLU A 110 5.54 9.37 -11.40
CA GLU A 110 5.47 8.06 -10.72
C GLU A 110 4.07 7.75 -10.20
N VAL A 111 3.29 8.78 -9.85
CA VAL A 111 1.89 8.60 -9.44
C VAL A 111 1.06 8.04 -10.58
N ALA A 112 1.24 8.57 -11.80
CA ALA A 112 0.54 8.10 -12.99
C ALA A 112 0.96 6.67 -13.35
N VAL A 113 2.28 6.40 -13.36
CA VAL A 113 2.84 5.07 -13.66
C VAL A 113 2.29 4.01 -12.71
N VAL A 114 2.24 4.28 -11.40
CA VAL A 114 1.67 3.35 -10.43
C VAL A 114 0.18 3.14 -10.66
N VAL A 115 -0.59 4.20 -10.90
CA VAL A 115 -2.03 4.10 -11.15
C VAL A 115 -2.33 3.22 -12.37
N GLU A 116 -1.61 3.43 -13.47
CA GLU A 116 -1.77 2.64 -14.70
C GLU A 116 -1.40 1.18 -14.48
N ALA A 117 -0.22 0.92 -13.90
CA ALA A 117 0.23 -0.44 -13.64
C ALA A 117 -0.70 -1.22 -12.69
N VAL A 118 -1.26 -0.57 -11.66
CA VAL A 118 -2.24 -1.20 -10.76
C VAL A 118 -3.55 -1.52 -11.49
N ARG A 119 -4.02 -0.63 -12.37
CA ARG A 119 -5.22 -0.89 -13.18
C ARG A 119 -5.02 -2.12 -14.07
N ASP A 120 -3.90 -2.21 -14.75
CA ASP A 120 -3.57 -3.32 -15.65
C ASP A 120 -3.49 -4.64 -14.88
N LEU A 121 -2.77 -4.67 -13.76
CA LEU A 121 -2.63 -5.87 -12.92
C LEU A 121 -3.97 -6.35 -12.34
N LEU A 122 -4.86 -5.43 -11.98
CA LEU A 122 -6.19 -5.80 -11.49
C LEU A 122 -7.11 -6.26 -12.63
N ALA A 123 -6.95 -5.75 -13.85
CA ALA A 123 -7.71 -6.18 -15.04
C ALA A 123 -7.36 -7.63 -15.43
N ASP A 124 -6.07 -7.98 -15.44
CA ASP A 124 -5.58 -9.32 -15.81
C ASP A 124 -5.97 -10.42 -14.81
N GLY A 125 -6.34 -10.07 -13.58
CA GLY A 125 -6.79 -10.99 -12.55
C GLY A 125 -8.17 -11.64 -12.81
N GLN A 126 -8.89 -11.24 -13.86
CA GLN A 126 -10.24 -11.74 -14.19
C GLN A 126 -10.26 -12.71 -15.38
N GLY A 127 -9.14 -12.84 -16.09
CA GLY A 127 -9.02 -13.65 -17.31
C GLY A 127 -8.25 -14.94 -17.10
N ARG A 128 -8.62 -15.77 -16.11
CA ARG A 128 -8.19 -17.18 -16.06
C ARG A 128 -8.98 -18.04 -15.09
#